data_AF-A0A9X6AFJ7-F1
#
_entry.id   AF-A0A9X6AFJ7-F1
#
_cell.length_a   1.000
_cell.length_b   1.000
_cell.length_c   1.000
_cell.angle_alpha   90.00
_cell.angle_beta   90.00
_cell.angle_gamma   90.00
#
_symmetry.space_group_name_H-M   'P 1'
#
loop_
_entity.id
_entity.type
_entity.pdbx_description
1 polymer ?
#
loop_
_entity_poly.entity_id
_entity_poly.type
_entity_poly.pdbx_seq_one_letter_code
_entity_poly.pdbx_strand_id
1 'polypeptide(L)'
;MTNARPTTSHRRRHVARKPLAAGLGAVGVLAGAWYATATPTTTTTAAAPQLAAVTNTTVNLAAKFPYLSAGYNNTREWTRTATAVAPNGTLRVAWPASDGVHVTPLTAAGRRSGTDTVVKGAKEVGGLVAHNDGFALLTRVSDTNKWKETAAALIRYKNGTQAFRTKLTGTASHDTAPLLDGQLTWNGTKYGTYFVVHGAGGFADGHFGDKLSYVSAKGAKLTGGWSWGCSHNEGIALHAETTGAF
;
A
#
# COMPACT_ATOMS: atom_id res chain seq x y z
N MET A 1 50.27 17.71 -38.68
CA MET A 1 49.52 18.56 -37.74
C MET A 1 48.86 17.65 -36.72
N THR A 2 49.25 17.83 -35.47
CA THR A 2 48.88 17.07 -34.28
C THR A 2 47.53 17.52 -33.73
N ASN A 3 46.75 16.61 -33.12
CA ASN A 3 46.35 16.68 -31.70
C ASN A 3 45.27 15.64 -31.37
N ALA A 4 45.65 14.64 -30.57
CA ALA A 4 44.73 13.77 -29.84
C ALA A 4 44.19 14.51 -28.60
N ARG A 5 42.92 14.30 -28.26
CA ARG A 5 42.26 14.85 -27.06
C ARG A 5 42.09 13.74 -26.00
N PRO A 6 42.32 13.99 -24.70
CA PRO A 6 42.45 12.93 -23.69
C PRO A 6 41.12 12.51 -23.08
N THR A 7 41.03 11.24 -22.71
CA THR A 7 39.98 10.63 -21.89
C THR A 7 40.18 10.97 -20.41
N THR A 8 39.14 11.50 -19.76
CA THR A 8 39.14 11.76 -18.31
C THR A 8 38.59 10.55 -17.55
N SER A 9 39.44 9.86 -16.78
CA SER A 9 39.01 8.87 -15.78
C SER A 9 38.93 9.53 -14.40
N HIS A 10 37.78 9.41 -13.73
CA HIS A 10 37.60 9.92 -12.37
C HIS A 10 38.08 8.87 -11.35
N ARG A 11 39.29 9.06 -10.82
CA ARG A 11 39.86 8.26 -9.73
C ARG A 11 39.35 8.78 -8.38
N ARG A 12 38.49 8.02 -7.68
CA ARG A 12 38.09 8.33 -6.29
C ARG A 12 39.29 8.09 -5.36
N ARG A 13 39.73 9.15 -4.66
CA ARG A 13 40.68 9.06 -3.54
C ARG A 13 39.88 8.91 -2.24
N HIS A 14 40.11 7.83 -1.49
CA HIS A 14 39.64 7.71 -0.12
C HIS A 14 40.58 8.51 0.80
N VAL A 15 40.05 9.54 1.45
CA VAL A 15 40.76 10.29 2.50
C VAL A 15 40.32 9.73 3.85
N ALA A 16 41.23 9.08 4.56
CA ALA A 16 41.03 8.63 5.93
C ALA A 16 41.09 9.84 6.88
N ARG A 17 40.02 10.06 7.66
CA ARG A 17 40.00 11.06 8.74
C ARG A 17 40.43 10.38 10.05
N LYS A 18 41.52 10.86 10.65
CA LYS A 18 41.94 10.51 12.02
C LYS A 18 41.06 11.27 13.04
N PRO A 19 40.72 10.69 14.20
CA PRO A 19 40.02 11.40 15.26
C PRO A 19 40.98 12.31 16.05
N LEU A 20 40.52 13.53 16.30
CA LEU A 20 41.14 14.49 17.22
C LEU A 20 40.85 14.07 18.66
N ALA A 21 41.91 13.91 19.44
CA ALA A 21 41.84 13.78 20.90
C ALA A 21 41.55 15.16 21.50
N ALA A 22 40.40 15.31 22.17
CA ALA A 22 40.10 16.45 23.01
C ALA A 22 40.37 16.07 24.47
N GLY A 23 41.27 16.81 25.12
CA GLY A 23 41.66 16.61 26.51
C GLY A 23 40.55 16.98 27.49
N LEU A 24 40.49 16.22 28.58
CA LEU A 24 39.69 16.53 29.77
C LEU A 24 40.64 16.93 30.90
N GLY A 25 40.49 18.17 31.35
CA GLY A 25 41.15 18.70 32.55
C GLY A 25 40.55 18.09 33.82
N ALA A 26 41.40 17.88 34.81
CA ALA A 26 41.07 17.30 36.10
C ALA A 26 40.33 18.28 37.01
N VAL A 27 39.29 17.81 37.69
CA VAL A 27 38.88 18.31 39.01
C VAL A 27 38.52 17.09 39.86
N GLY A 28 39.26 16.88 40.95
CA GLY A 28 39.10 15.73 41.84
C GLY A 28 37.94 15.89 42.81
N VAL A 29 37.35 14.76 43.23
CA VAL A 29 36.55 14.65 44.45
C VAL A 29 36.73 13.24 45.07
N LEU A 30 37.31 13.25 46.26
CA LEU A 30 37.12 12.41 47.44
C LEU A 30 36.75 10.92 47.27
N ALA A 31 37.67 10.08 47.75
CA ALA A 31 37.43 8.70 48.12
C ALA A 31 36.42 8.61 49.28
N GLY A 32 35.33 7.89 49.05
CA GLY A 32 34.39 7.45 50.09
C GLY A 32 33.92 6.04 49.73
N ALA A 33 34.45 5.04 50.44
CA ALA A 33 33.99 3.66 50.35
C ALA A 33 32.57 3.57 50.93
N TRP A 34 31.58 3.36 50.07
CA TRP A 34 30.25 2.92 50.47
C TRP A 34 30.00 1.57 49.79
N TYR A 35 29.98 0.51 50.60
CA TYR A 35 29.48 -0.79 50.20
C TYR A 35 27.99 -0.65 49.90
N ALA A 36 27.63 -0.40 48.65
CA ALA A 36 26.26 -0.55 48.19
C ALA A 36 26.04 -2.03 47.87
N THR A 37 25.35 -2.73 48.76
CA THR A 37 24.73 -4.02 48.44
C THR A 37 23.73 -3.80 47.31
N ALA A 38 24.08 -4.20 46.10
CA ALA A 38 23.17 -4.20 44.97
C ALA A 38 21.99 -5.13 45.30
N THR A 39 20.87 -4.54 45.70
CA THR A 39 19.60 -5.28 45.78
C THR A 39 19.24 -5.65 44.35
N PRO A 40 19.01 -6.92 44.02
CA PRO A 40 18.62 -7.28 42.67
C PRO A 40 17.25 -6.67 42.41
N THR A 41 17.22 -5.61 41.60
CA THR A 41 15.98 -5.11 41.03
C THR A 41 15.38 -6.27 40.25
N THR A 42 14.22 -6.74 40.68
CA THR A 42 13.42 -7.69 39.91
C THR A 42 13.06 -7.00 38.60
N THR A 43 13.86 -7.28 37.56
CA THR A 43 13.49 -7.00 36.18
C THR A 43 12.19 -7.77 35.98
N THR A 44 11.07 -7.07 35.99
CA THR A 44 9.80 -7.64 35.52
C THR A 44 10.04 -7.88 34.04
N THR A 45 10.42 -9.10 33.69
CA THR A 45 10.46 -9.55 32.30
C THR A 45 9.06 -9.30 31.78
N ALA A 46 8.88 -8.23 30.98
CA ALA A 46 7.62 -8.00 30.31
C ALA A 46 7.30 -9.29 29.57
N ALA A 47 6.19 -9.94 29.94
CA ALA A 47 5.77 -11.16 29.31
C ALA A 47 5.77 -10.92 27.80
N ALA A 48 6.42 -11.82 27.05
CA ALA A 48 6.36 -11.77 25.60
C ALA A 48 4.88 -11.68 25.20
N PRO A 49 4.50 -10.76 24.28
CA PRO A 49 3.11 -10.63 23.88
C PRO A 49 2.64 -12.02 23.42
N GLN A 50 1.72 -12.59 24.19
CA GLN A 50 1.15 -13.88 23.84
C GLN A 50 0.38 -13.65 22.55
N LEU A 51 0.87 -14.23 21.46
CA LEU A 51 0.12 -14.26 20.20
C LEU A 51 -1.28 -14.76 20.54
N ALA A 52 -2.27 -13.90 20.33
CA ALA A 52 -3.65 -14.27 20.53
C ALA A 52 -3.92 -15.56 19.75
N ALA A 53 -4.70 -16.47 20.34
CA ALA A 53 -5.06 -17.72 19.68
C ALA A 53 -5.59 -17.42 18.27
N VAL A 54 -5.06 -18.10 17.26
CA VAL A 54 -5.54 -17.96 15.89
C VAL A 54 -6.96 -18.50 15.83
N THR A 55 -7.91 -17.61 15.56
CA THR A 55 -9.32 -17.97 15.37
C THR A 55 -9.67 -17.96 13.90
N ASN A 56 -10.44 -18.96 13.47
CA ASN A 56 -10.99 -19.01 12.11
C ASN A 56 -12.48 -18.66 12.15
N THR A 57 -12.93 -17.86 11.19
CA THR A 57 -14.36 -17.60 10.96
C THR A 57 -14.69 -17.82 9.50
N THR A 58 -15.73 -18.60 9.23
CA THR A 58 -16.24 -18.84 7.88
C THR A 58 -17.24 -17.74 7.50
N VAL A 59 -17.00 -17.10 6.37
CA VAL A 59 -17.92 -16.11 5.78
C VAL A 59 -18.54 -16.71 4.53
N ASN A 60 -19.87 -16.95 4.57
CA ASN A 60 -20.60 -17.40 3.39
C ASN A 60 -20.75 -16.24 2.39
N LEU A 61 -20.39 -16.51 1.13
CA LEU A 61 -20.50 -15.55 0.03
C LEU A 61 -21.88 -15.67 -0.61
N ALA A 62 -22.52 -14.54 -0.90
CA ALA A 62 -23.86 -14.51 -1.49
C ALA A 62 -23.87 -14.80 -2.99
N ALA A 63 -22.70 -14.83 -3.63
CA ALA A 63 -22.52 -15.09 -5.05
C ALA A 63 -21.30 -15.98 -5.29
N LYS A 64 -21.17 -16.50 -6.52
CA LYS A 64 -20.02 -17.32 -6.91
C LYS A 64 -18.75 -16.46 -6.94
N PHE A 65 -17.72 -16.94 -6.27
CA PHE A 65 -16.38 -16.36 -6.30
C PHE A 65 -15.53 -17.10 -7.35
N PRO A 66 -15.05 -16.41 -8.40
CA PRO A 66 -14.07 -16.99 -9.30
C PRO A 66 -12.73 -17.10 -8.56
N TYR A 67 -12.33 -18.29 -8.14
CA TYR A 67 -11.10 -18.45 -7.35
C TYR A 67 -9.82 -18.28 -8.18
N LEU A 68 -9.92 -18.42 -9.51
CA LEU A 68 -8.85 -18.14 -10.47
C LEU A 68 -9.26 -17.05 -11.46
N SER A 69 -8.31 -16.17 -11.76
CA SER A 69 -8.43 -15.11 -12.76
C SER A 69 -7.29 -15.22 -13.78
N ALA A 70 -7.37 -14.49 -14.89
CA ALA A 70 -6.28 -14.44 -15.86
C ALA A 70 -5.19 -13.50 -15.33
N GLY A 71 -3.98 -14.02 -15.19
CA GLY A 71 -2.78 -13.27 -14.89
C GLY A 71 -2.21 -12.57 -16.12
N TYR A 72 -1.17 -11.77 -15.91
CA TYR A 72 -0.53 -10.95 -16.94
C TYR A 72 -0.08 -11.78 -18.17
N ASN A 73 0.53 -12.93 -17.92
CA ASN A 73 1.08 -13.82 -18.94
C ASN A 73 0.08 -14.87 -19.46
N ASN A 74 -1.23 -14.67 -19.22
CA ASN A 74 -2.32 -15.62 -19.48
C ASN A 74 -2.30 -16.90 -18.62
N THR A 75 -1.39 -17.02 -17.64
CA THR A 75 -1.46 -18.07 -16.61
C THR A 75 -2.60 -17.74 -15.65
N ARG A 76 -3.25 -18.77 -15.10
CA ARG A 76 -4.28 -18.57 -14.08
C ARG A 76 -3.64 -18.20 -12.74
N GLU A 77 -4.15 -17.16 -12.11
CA GLU A 77 -3.69 -16.69 -10.80
C GLU A 77 -4.83 -16.70 -9.79
N TRP A 78 -4.47 -16.83 -8.51
CA TRP A 78 -5.45 -16.75 -7.42
C TRP A 78 -6.12 -15.39 -7.40
N THR A 79 -7.44 -15.40 -7.38
CA THR A 79 -8.19 -14.17 -7.39
C THR A 79 -8.07 -13.47 -6.04
N ARG A 80 -7.65 -12.20 -6.09
CA ARG A 80 -7.40 -11.41 -4.91
C ARG A 80 -8.67 -11.16 -4.11
N THR A 81 -8.55 -11.30 -2.80
CA THR A 81 -9.51 -10.80 -1.81
C THR A 81 -8.75 -9.88 -0.85
N ALA A 82 -9.45 -8.99 -0.17
CA ALA A 82 -8.84 -8.12 0.82
C ALA A 82 -9.70 -8.03 2.07
N THR A 83 -9.07 -8.10 3.23
CA THR A 83 -9.72 -7.87 4.53
C THR A 83 -9.12 -6.63 5.16
N ALA A 84 -9.97 -5.74 5.68
CA ALA A 84 -9.53 -4.52 6.35
C ALA A 84 -10.33 -4.30 7.65
N VAL A 85 -9.66 -3.74 8.66
CA VAL A 85 -10.24 -3.42 9.96
C VAL A 85 -10.51 -1.91 10.02
N ALA A 86 -11.72 -1.53 10.40
CA ALA A 86 -12.10 -0.14 10.63
C ALA A 86 -11.63 0.32 12.02
N PRO A 87 -11.50 1.64 12.28
CA PRO A 87 -11.11 2.14 13.60
C PRO A 87 -11.97 1.66 14.78
N ASN A 88 -13.25 1.35 14.55
CA ASN A 88 -14.16 0.79 15.56
C ASN A 88 -14.04 -0.74 15.74
N GLY A 89 -13.06 -1.39 15.11
CA GLY A 89 -12.82 -2.83 15.19
C GLY A 89 -13.70 -3.69 14.27
N THR A 90 -14.69 -3.12 13.57
CA THR A 90 -15.45 -3.87 12.56
C THR A 90 -14.59 -4.20 11.34
N LEU A 91 -14.91 -5.28 10.62
CA LEU A 91 -14.14 -5.69 9.45
C LEU A 91 -14.94 -5.55 8.16
N ARG A 92 -14.20 -5.42 7.06
CA ARG A 92 -14.72 -5.49 5.69
C ARG A 92 -13.92 -6.54 4.93
N VAL A 93 -14.60 -7.35 4.12
CA VAL A 93 -13.97 -8.29 3.20
C VAL A 93 -14.43 -7.97 1.79
N ALA A 94 -13.49 -7.65 0.90
CA ALA A 94 -13.74 -7.40 -0.51
C ALA A 94 -13.40 -8.65 -1.34
N TRP A 95 -14.30 -9.00 -2.25
CA TRP A 95 -14.16 -10.15 -3.15
C TRP A 95 -14.91 -9.89 -4.47
N PRO A 96 -14.37 -10.30 -5.62
CA PRO A 96 -15.04 -10.15 -6.91
C PRO A 96 -16.15 -11.19 -7.12
N ALA A 97 -17.19 -10.76 -7.81
CA ALA A 97 -18.28 -11.56 -8.35
C ALA A 97 -18.54 -11.14 -9.81
N SER A 98 -19.47 -11.82 -10.49
CA SER A 98 -19.79 -11.54 -11.90
C SER A 98 -20.35 -10.14 -12.15
N ASP A 99 -21.05 -9.58 -11.18
CA ASP A 99 -21.76 -8.29 -11.25
C ASP A 99 -21.00 -7.11 -10.61
N GLY A 100 -19.83 -7.37 -10.02
CA GLY A 100 -18.96 -6.35 -9.46
C GLY A 100 -18.04 -6.88 -8.38
N VAL A 101 -17.47 -5.98 -7.57
CA VAL A 101 -16.77 -6.35 -6.34
C VAL A 101 -17.76 -6.21 -5.18
N HIS A 102 -17.94 -7.29 -4.44
CA HIS A 102 -18.73 -7.32 -3.22
C HIS A 102 -17.85 -6.92 -2.04
N VAL A 103 -18.40 -6.12 -1.12
CA VAL A 103 -17.77 -5.82 0.17
C VAL A 103 -18.70 -6.24 1.29
N THR A 104 -18.33 -7.32 1.96
CA THR A 104 -19.06 -7.93 3.07
C THR A 104 -18.74 -7.22 4.39
N PRO A 105 -19.74 -6.69 5.12
CA PRO A 105 -19.55 -6.16 6.47
C PRO A 105 -19.50 -7.28 7.52
N LEU A 106 -18.51 -7.22 8.41
CA LEU A 106 -18.37 -8.13 9.54
C LEU A 106 -18.26 -7.36 10.86
N THR A 107 -18.75 -7.98 11.93
CA THR A 107 -18.47 -7.60 13.32
C THR A 107 -17.00 -7.83 13.67
N ALA A 108 -16.51 -7.28 14.78
CA ALA A 108 -15.14 -7.51 15.27
C ALA A 108 -14.79 -9.00 15.49
N ALA A 109 -15.81 -9.84 15.75
CA ALA A 109 -15.67 -11.29 15.87
C ALA A 109 -15.72 -12.03 14.51
N GLY A 110 -15.61 -11.33 13.38
CA GLY A 110 -15.63 -11.92 12.03
C GLY A 110 -17.00 -12.38 11.54
N ARG A 111 -18.08 -12.17 12.30
CA ARG A 111 -19.44 -12.57 11.89
C ARG A 111 -20.05 -11.54 10.95
N ARG A 112 -20.70 -11.99 9.88
CA ARG A 112 -21.47 -11.13 8.95
C ARG A 112 -22.47 -10.27 9.72
N SER A 113 -22.43 -8.95 9.49
CA SER A 113 -23.31 -7.96 10.15
C SER A 113 -24.33 -7.32 9.22
N GLY A 114 -24.34 -7.68 7.93
CA GLY A 114 -25.28 -7.15 6.96
C GLY A 114 -25.09 -7.73 5.56
N THR A 115 -25.84 -7.18 4.60
CA THR A 115 -25.73 -7.50 3.18
C THR A 115 -24.43 -6.95 2.59
N ASP A 116 -23.97 -7.55 1.50
CA ASP A 116 -22.82 -7.02 0.77
C ASP A 116 -23.16 -5.66 0.17
N THR A 117 -22.18 -4.76 0.15
CA THR A 117 -22.21 -3.62 -0.78
C THR A 117 -21.65 -4.08 -2.11
N VAL A 118 -22.43 -4.01 -3.18
CA VAL A 118 -21.98 -4.37 -4.54
C VAL A 118 -21.45 -3.13 -5.25
N VAL A 119 -20.14 -3.09 -5.51
CA VAL A 119 -19.49 -2.06 -6.31
C VAL A 119 -19.63 -2.43 -7.79
N LYS A 120 -20.75 -2.02 -8.40
CA LYS A 120 -21.06 -2.33 -9.79
C LYS A 120 -19.98 -1.81 -10.76
N GLY A 121 -19.67 -2.62 -11.76
CA GLY A 121 -18.67 -2.32 -12.79
C GLY A 121 -17.21 -2.43 -12.33
N ALA A 122 -16.96 -2.70 -11.05
CA ALA A 122 -15.63 -3.08 -10.55
C ALA A 122 -15.28 -4.50 -11.01
N LYS A 123 -14.01 -4.76 -11.31
CA LYS A 123 -13.57 -6.05 -11.87
C LYS A 123 -12.65 -6.86 -10.97
N GLU A 124 -11.96 -6.21 -10.03
CA GLU A 124 -10.87 -6.84 -9.26
C GLU A 124 -10.64 -6.12 -7.93
N VAL A 125 -10.12 -6.82 -6.93
CA VAL A 125 -9.71 -6.23 -5.65
C VAL A 125 -8.22 -5.91 -5.69
N GLY A 126 -7.89 -4.63 -5.90
CA GLY A 126 -6.52 -4.12 -5.80
C GLY A 126 -6.14 -3.65 -4.39
N GLY A 127 -7.11 -3.45 -3.50
CA GLY A 127 -6.85 -3.06 -2.11
C GLY A 127 -8.10 -2.51 -1.42
N LEU A 128 -8.15 -2.60 -0.09
CA LEU A 128 -9.31 -2.24 0.71
C LEU A 128 -8.88 -1.46 1.96
N VAL A 129 -9.56 -0.35 2.23
CA VAL A 129 -9.50 0.37 3.51
C VAL A 129 -10.90 0.39 4.10
N ALA A 130 -11.04 -0.08 5.35
CA ALA A 130 -12.29 0.01 6.08
C ALA A 130 -12.35 1.31 6.89
N HIS A 131 -13.52 1.96 6.88
CA HIS A 131 -13.83 3.13 7.69
C HIS A 131 -15.05 2.84 8.56
N ASN A 132 -15.22 3.58 9.65
CA ASN A 132 -16.38 3.42 10.53
C ASN A 132 -17.71 3.63 9.78
N ASP A 133 -17.71 4.47 8.75
CA ASP A 133 -18.87 4.79 7.92
C ASP A 133 -18.87 4.05 6.56
N GLY A 134 -17.98 3.08 6.32
CA GLY A 134 -17.94 2.36 5.05
C GLY A 134 -16.55 1.85 4.65
N PHE A 135 -16.15 2.05 3.40
CA PHE A 135 -14.86 1.57 2.89
C PHE A 135 -14.39 2.33 1.65
N ALA A 136 -13.10 2.31 1.39
CA ALA A 136 -12.50 2.66 0.11
C ALA A 136 -11.93 1.39 -0.56
N LEU A 137 -12.14 1.27 -1.86
CA LEU A 137 -11.72 0.12 -2.69
C LEU A 137 -10.87 0.63 -3.86
N LEU A 138 -9.67 0.08 -3.99
CA LEU A 138 -8.86 0.17 -5.20
C LEU A 138 -9.28 -0.98 -6.13
N THR A 139 -9.70 -0.66 -7.35
CA THR A 139 -10.25 -1.63 -8.31
C THR A 139 -10.01 -1.19 -9.75
N ARG A 140 -10.43 -2.03 -10.70
CA ARG A 140 -10.48 -1.70 -12.13
C ARG A 140 -11.91 -1.45 -12.58
N VAL A 141 -12.06 -0.52 -13.49
CA VAL A 141 -13.33 -0.10 -14.09
C VAL A 141 -13.18 -0.02 -15.61
N SER A 142 -14.30 -0.09 -16.33
CA SER A 142 -14.27 0.09 -17.78
C SER A 142 -13.67 1.44 -18.19
N ASP A 143 -12.96 1.42 -19.31
CA ASP A 143 -12.34 2.60 -19.90
C ASP A 143 -12.30 2.48 -21.43
N THR A 144 -11.93 3.56 -22.11
CA THR A 144 -11.90 3.65 -23.58
C THR A 144 -10.51 4.08 -24.06
N ASN A 145 -9.47 3.39 -23.58
CA ASN A 145 -8.09 3.60 -24.01
C ASN A 145 -7.77 2.77 -25.26
N LYS A 146 -6.62 3.06 -25.88
CA LYS A 146 -6.20 2.44 -27.14
C LYS A 146 -6.02 0.92 -27.07
N TRP A 147 -5.73 0.38 -25.89
CA TRP A 147 -5.54 -1.05 -25.64
C TRP A 147 -6.86 -1.78 -25.34
N LYS A 148 -7.98 -1.06 -25.22
CA LYS A 148 -9.29 -1.59 -24.77
C LYS A 148 -9.21 -2.24 -23.37
N GLU A 149 -8.26 -1.79 -22.57
CA GLU A 149 -8.05 -2.25 -21.21
C GLU A 149 -8.93 -1.47 -20.23
N THR A 150 -8.92 -1.87 -18.97
CA THR A 150 -9.57 -1.14 -17.89
C THR A 150 -8.72 0.02 -17.37
N ALA A 151 -9.34 0.90 -16.57
CA ALA A 151 -8.65 1.90 -15.77
C ALA A 151 -8.62 1.49 -14.30
N ALA A 152 -7.53 1.78 -13.60
CA ALA A 152 -7.50 1.72 -12.14
C ALA A 152 -8.36 2.85 -11.58
N ALA A 153 -9.07 2.59 -10.49
CA ALA A 153 -9.93 3.56 -9.83
C ALA A 153 -9.96 3.35 -8.32
N LEU A 154 -9.99 4.46 -7.58
CA LEU A 154 -10.33 4.46 -6.17
C LEU A 154 -11.82 4.81 -6.01
N ILE A 155 -12.56 3.97 -5.30
CA ILE A 155 -14.00 4.16 -5.07
C ILE A 155 -14.25 4.17 -3.57
N ARG A 156 -14.97 5.18 -3.08
CA ARG A 156 -15.36 5.31 -1.67
C ARG A 156 -16.85 5.10 -1.52
N TYR A 157 -17.25 4.24 -0.60
CA TYR A 157 -18.64 4.09 -0.16
C TYR A 157 -18.79 4.57 1.27
N LYS A 158 -19.74 5.46 1.52
CA LYS A 158 -20.13 5.97 2.84
C LYS A 158 -21.60 5.67 3.10
N ASN A 159 -21.91 5.06 4.23
CA ASN A 159 -23.25 4.69 4.65
C ASN A 159 -24.03 3.94 3.56
N GLY A 160 -23.37 3.01 2.87
CA GLY A 160 -23.97 2.21 1.78
C GLY A 160 -24.06 2.92 0.42
N THR A 161 -23.69 4.20 0.32
CA THR A 161 -23.76 4.99 -0.92
C THR A 161 -22.37 5.32 -1.46
N GLN A 162 -22.21 5.40 -2.78
CA GLN A 162 -20.93 5.80 -3.38
C GLN A 162 -20.69 7.29 -3.14
N ALA A 163 -19.67 7.63 -2.35
CA ALA A 163 -19.29 9.01 -2.06
C ALA A 163 -18.43 9.61 -3.19
N PHE A 164 -17.49 8.84 -3.73
CA PHE A 164 -16.72 9.24 -4.92
C PHE A 164 -16.21 8.05 -5.70
N ARG A 165 -15.81 8.32 -6.94
CA ARG A 165 -15.06 7.44 -7.83
C ARG A 165 -14.01 8.26 -8.57
N THR A 166 -12.75 7.89 -8.41
CA THR A 166 -11.63 8.61 -9.01
C THR A 166 -10.84 7.65 -9.87
N LYS A 167 -10.92 7.80 -11.21
CA LYS A 167 -10.05 7.07 -12.13
C LYS A 167 -8.61 7.53 -11.94
N LEU A 168 -7.69 6.60 -11.73
CA LEU A 168 -6.26 6.85 -11.48
C LEU A 168 -5.42 6.70 -12.75
N THR A 169 -5.92 5.93 -13.72
CA THR A 169 -5.37 5.81 -15.07
C THR A 169 -6.40 6.24 -16.13
N GLY A 170 -5.94 6.38 -17.37
CA GLY A 170 -6.75 6.70 -18.54
C GLY A 170 -6.03 7.64 -19.51
N THR A 171 -6.75 8.12 -20.52
CA THR A 171 -6.20 8.96 -21.60
C THR A 171 -5.39 10.16 -21.11
N ALA A 172 -5.87 10.85 -20.06
CA ALA A 172 -5.20 12.03 -19.51
C ALA A 172 -3.87 11.73 -18.81
N SER A 173 -3.64 10.50 -18.36
CA SER A 173 -2.38 10.06 -17.73
C SER A 173 -1.55 9.14 -18.62
N HIS A 174 -1.99 8.90 -19.87
CA HIS A 174 -1.29 8.06 -20.84
C HIS A 174 -0.98 6.65 -20.33
N ASP A 175 -1.85 6.10 -19.48
CA ASP A 175 -1.69 4.80 -18.86
C ASP A 175 -3.05 4.11 -18.67
N THR A 176 -3.00 2.80 -18.44
CA THR A 176 -4.13 1.89 -18.28
C THR A 176 -3.82 0.90 -17.17
N ALA A 177 -4.79 0.06 -16.81
CA ALA A 177 -4.59 -1.03 -15.86
C ALA A 177 -5.33 -2.28 -16.37
N PRO A 178 -4.66 -3.18 -17.11
CA PRO A 178 -5.29 -4.42 -17.59
C PRO A 178 -5.59 -5.40 -16.44
N LEU A 179 -4.70 -5.42 -15.45
CA LEU A 179 -4.76 -6.14 -14.18
C LEU A 179 -4.46 -5.17 -13.04
N LEU A 180 -4.71 -5.55 -11.79
CA LEU A 180 -4.50 -4.65 -10.66
C LEU A 180 -3.89 -5.35 -9.44
N ASP A 181 -2.63 -5.73 -9.61
CA ASP A 181 -1.74 -5.88 -8.47
C ASP A 181 -1.43 -4.51 -7.88
N GLY A 182 -2.05 -4.26 -6.74
CA GLY A 182 -1.93 -2.99 -6.06
C GLY A 182 -2.02 -3.13 -4.55
N GLN A 183 -1.86 -1.97 -3.93
CA GLN A 183 -2.05 -1.73 -2.51
C GLN A 183 -2.80 -0.41 -2.33
N LEU A 184 -3.67 -0.39 -1.32
CA LEU A 184 -4.40 0.78 -0.89
C LEU A 184 -4.19 0.97 0.60
N THR A 185 -3.78 2.16 1.00
CA THR A 185 -3.68 2.53 2.42
C THR A 185 -4.22 3.93 2.66
N TRP A 186 -4.49 4.23 3.93
CA TRP A 186 -5.04 5.50 4.41
C TRP A 186 -4.23 5.99 5.60
N ASN A 187 -3.68 7.20 5.52
CA ASN A 187 -2.83 7.76 6.58
C ASN A 187 -3.56 8.71 7.55
N GLY A 188 -4.89 8.72 7.53
CA GLY A 188 -5.70 9.69 8.30
C GLY A 188 -6.13 10.92 7.52
N THR A 189 -5.48 11.25 6.39
CA THR A 189 -5.78 12.46 5.60
C THR A 189 -5.95 12.21 4.10
N LYS A 190 -5.20 11.26 3.55
CA LYS A 190 -5.23 10.88 2.14
C LYS A 190 -5.09 9.37 1.98
N TYR A 191 -5.51 8.89 0.81
CA TYR A 191 -5.27 7.55 0.33
C TYR A 191 -3.98 7.50 -0.47
N GLY A 192 -3.21 6.43 -0.26
CA GLY A 192 -2.09 6.03 -1.10
C GLY A 192 -2.46 4.79 -1.89
N THR A 193 -2.30 4.87 -3.21
CA THR A 193 -2.57 3.76 -4.13
C THR A 193 -1.33 3.48 -4.95
N TYR A 194 -0.70 2.33 -4.71
CA TYR A 194 0.40 1.82 -5.52
C TYR A 194 -0.13 0.66 -6.37
N PHE A 195 0.14 0.63 -7.67
CA PHE A 195 -0.36 -0.42 -8.55
C PHE A 195 0.40 -0.48 -9.88
N VAL A 196 0.32 -1.65 -10.54
CA VAL A 196 0.85 -1.88 -11.89
C VAL A 196 0.03 -1.12 -12.94
N VAL A 197 0.73 -0.59 -13.95
CA VAL A 197 0.16 0.14 -15.09
C VAL A 197 0.71 -0.35 -16.42
N HIS A 198 -0.05 -0.12 -17.48
CA HIS A 198 0.40 -0.31 -18.86
C HIS A 198 0.37 1.05 -19.57
N GLY A 199 1.47 1.44 -20.21
CA GLY A 199 1.57 2.71 -20.89
C GLY A 199 0.74 2.73 -22.17
N ALA A 200 -0.04 3.80 -22.35
CA ALA A 200 -0.91 4.03 -23.50
C ALA A 200 -0.57 5.34 -24.24
N GLY A 201 0.64 5.86 -24.04
CA GLY A 201 1.19 6.99 -24.77
C GLY A 201 2.52 7.46 -24.19
N GLY A 202 3.15 8.42 -24.86
CA GLY A 202 4.43 9.01 -24.43
C GLY A 202 5.60 8.02 -24.48
N PHE A 203 6.61 8.24 -23.64
CA PHE A 203 7.83 7.41 -23.61
C PHE A 203 7.59 5.99 -23.07
N ALA A 204 6.48 5.79 -22.36
CA ALA A 204 6.10 4.53 -21.72
C ALA A 204 5.16 3.67 -22.59
N ASP A 205 4.83 4.13 -23.80
CA ASP A 205 3.80 3.53 -24.62
C ASP A 205 4.10 2.04 -24.94
N GLY A 206 3.16 1.15 -24.60
CA GLY A 206 3.32 -0.30 -24.78
C GLY A 206 4.20 -1.00 -23.74
N HIS A 207 4.71 -0.27 -22.75
CA HIS A 207 5.50 -0.84 -21.66
C HIS A 207 4.64 -1.04 -20.40
N PHE A 208 5.03 -1.99 -19.56
CA PHE A 208 4.48 -2.15 -18.22
C PHE A 208 5.36 -1.42 -17.21
N GLY A 209 4.73 -0.97 -16.12
CA GLY A 209 5.40 -0.26 -15.05
C GLY A 209 4.53 -0.18 -13.82
N ASP A 210 4.88 0.71 -12.90
CA ASP A 210 4.14 0.96 -11.69
C ASP A 210 3.79 2.46 -11.52
N LYS A 211 2.83 2.72 -10.64
CA LYS A 211 2.35 4.07 -10.34
C LYS A 211 2.00 4.20 -8.86
N LEU A 212 2.39 5.31 -8.25
CA LEU A 212 1.87 5.75 -6.96
C LEU A 212 1.01 6.99 -7.16
N SER A 213 -0.26 6.89 -6.80
CA SER A 213 -1.20 8.00 -6.80
C SER A 213 -1.69 8.31 -5.38
N TYR A 214 -1.89 9.60 -5.12
CA TYR A 214 -2.51 10.07 -3.88
C TYR A 214 -3.88 10.65 -4.15
N VAL A 215 -4.84 10.34 -3.28
CA VAL A 215 -6.22 10.83 -3.39
C VAL A 215 -6.67 11.36 -2.03
N SER A 216 -7.24 12.56 -2.01
CA SER A 216 -7.78 13.15 -0.78
C SER A 216 -9.00 12.39 -0.24
N ALA A 217 -9.38 12.67 1.01
CA ALA A 217 -10.63 12.20 1.61
C ALA A 217 -11.89 12.47 0.75
N LYS A 218 -11.84 13.52 -0.09
CA LYS A 218 -12.95 13.96 -0.96
C LYS A 218 -12.86 13.39 -2.39
N GLY A 219 -11.88 12.55 -2.69
CA GLY A 219 -11.71 11.93 -4.01
C GLY A 219 -10.88 12.74 -5.01
N ALA A 220 -10.37 13.92 -4.65
CA ALA A 220 -9.49 14.69 -5.54
C ALA A 220 -8.10 14.05 -5.61
N LYS A 221 -7.53 13.94 -6.82
CA LYS A 221 -6.11 13.55 -7.01
C LYS A 221 -5.20 14.60 -6.39
N LEU A 222 -4.11 14.13 -5.77
CA LEU A 222 -3.11 14.97 -5.12
C LEU A 222 -1.75 14.78 -5.79
N THR A 223 -0.88 15.77 -5.64
CA THR A 223 0.53 15.70 -6.04
C THR A 223 1.36 14.88 -5.04
N GLY A 224 2.59 14.54 -5.44
CA GLY A 224 3.59 13.89 -4.56
C GLY A 224 3.76 12.38 -4.79
N GLY A 225 2.93 11.76 -5.63
CA GLY A 225 3.21 10.44 -6.18
C GLY A 225 4.07 10.49 -7.45
N TRP A 226 4.25 9.36 -8.13
CA TRP A 226 4.88 9.28 -9.44
C TRP A 226 3.91 8.69 -10.46
N SER A 227 3.98 9.17 -11.70
CA SER A 227 3.08 8.74 -12.77
C SER A 227 3.59 7.51 -13.53
N TRP A 228 4.89 7.19 -13.42
CA TRP A 228 5.51 6.04 -14.08
C TRP A 228 6.78 5.60 -13.35
N GLY A 229 6.87 4.31 -13.02
CA GLY A 229 8.09 3.63 -12.59
C GLY A 229 8.39 2.46 -13.53
N CYS A 230 9.67 2.23 -13.87
CA CYS A 230 10.08 1.09 -14.71
C CYS A 230 10.06 -0.25 -13.97
N SER A 231 9.70 -0.27 -12.68
CA SER A 231 9.66 -1.50 -11.90
C SER A 231 8.34 -2.23 -12.17
N HIS A 232 8.42 -3.56 -12.18
CA HIS A 232 7.27 -4.46 -12.25
C HIS A 232 6.99 -5.04 -10.87
N ASN A 233 7.19 -4.25 -9.81
CA ASN A 233 7.20 -4.81 -8.47
C ASN A 233 5.75 -5.01 -7.98
N GLU A 234 5.21 -6.18 -8.31
CA GLU A 234 3.87 -6.70 -8.02
C GLU A 234 3.66 -7.09 -6.53
N GLY A 235 4.38 -6.43 -5.60
CA GLY A 235 4.40 -6.86 -4.20
C GLY A 235 4.89 -5.85 -3.17
N ILE A 236 5.09 -4.58 -3.54
CA ILE A 236 5.46 -3.56 -2.54
C ILE A 236 4.30 -3.35 -1.57
N ALA A 237 4.55 -3.56 -0.29
CA ALA A 237 3.63 -3.16 0.76
C ALA A 237 3.67 -1.64 0.93
N LEU A 238 2.51 -0.99 0.81
CA LEU A 238 2.36 0.42 1.11
C LEU A 238 1.86 0.55 2.54
N HIS A 239 2.72 1.00 3.45
CA HIS A 239 2.37 1.23 4.85
C HIS A 239 2.05 2.71 5.07
N ALA A 240 1.43 3.06 6.20
CA ALA A 240 1.27 4.45 6.59
C ALA A 240 2.22 4.72 7.75
N GLU A 241 3.22 5.56 7.52
CA GLU A 241 4.20 5.93 8.54
C GLU A 241 3.70 7.05 9.47
N THR A 242 4.30 7.12 10.66
CA THR A 242 4.02 8.19 11.66
C THR A 242 4.51 9.56 11.19
N THR A 243 5.49 9.59 10.27
CA THR A 243 5.96 10.80 9.58
C THR A 243 6.18 10.49 8.10
N GLY A 244 5.96 11.47 7.22
CA GLY A 244 6.04 11.26 5.77
C GLY A 244 4.68 11.01 5.11
N ALA A 245 4.70 10.67 3.82
CA ALA A 245 3.48 10.49 3.05
C ALA A 245 2.84 9.12 3.31
N PHE A 246 3.64 8.06 3.13
CA PHE A 246 3.39 6.63 3.28
C PHE A 246 4.74 5.92 3.34
#